data_AF-A0A519N588-F1
#
_entry.id   AF-A0A519N588-F1
#
_cell.length_a   1.000
_cell.length_b   1.000
_cell.length_c   1.000
_cell.angle_alpha   90.00
_cell.angle_beta   90.00
_cell.angle_gamma   90.00
#
_symmetry.space_group_name_H-M   'P 1'
#
loop_
_entity.id
_entity.type
_entity.pdbx_description
1 polymer ?
#
loop_
_entity_poly.entity_id
_entity_poly.type
_entity_poly.pdbx_seq_one_letter_code
_entity_poly.pdbx_strand_id
1 'polypeptide(L)'
;MKHVIAPYLPEHAVDAVFELIRLYGVHLKIVNERVTRHGDYRRTADGYHQITVNSNLNKYRFLMTLVHEIAHLAAFEKFGRNIKPHGDEWKLTFQKLMVPFIRPEIFPNQLLGLLARHFRNPKASSDTDASLSLALKQFDAEKTDKNYIFEIPYGSTFRIYNGKIFRKGAQRIKRFECVEVSSGKIYLFNPNAEVELLP
;
A
#
# COMPACT_ATOMS: atom_id res chain seq x y z
N MET A 1 4.25 -23.21 -5.26
CA MET A 1 3.99 -21.76 -5.29
C MET A 1 2.56 -21.39 -4.90
N LYS A 2 1.49 -22.01 -5.45
CA LYS A 2 0.10 -21.71 -5.04
C LYS A 2 -0.16 -21.83 -3.52
N HIS A 3 0.35 -22.89 -2.89
CA HIS A 3 0.28 -23.08 -1.43
C HIS A 3 1.12 -22.06 -0.63
N VAL A 4 2.14 -21.44 -1.24
CA VAL A 4 3.02 -20.45 -0.58
C VAL A 4 2.33 -19.09 -0.49
N ILE A 5 1.57 -18.71 -1.52
CA ILE A 5 0.88 -17.41 -1.58
C ILE A 5 -0.50 -17.41 -0.91
N ALA A 6 -1.13 -18.58 -0.81
CA ALA A 6 -2.49 -18.72 -0.26
C ALA A 6 -2.68 -18.13 1.15
N PRO A 7 -1.71 -18.25 2.09
CA PRO A 7 -1.84 -17.63 3.42
C PRO A 7 -1.97 -16.10 3.38
N TYR A 8 -1.47 -15.46 2.32
CA TYR A 8 -1.41 -14.00 2.18
C TYR A 8 -2.54 -13.41 1.35
N LEU A 9 -3.47 -14.22 0.86
CA LEU A 9 -4.54 -13.77 -0.04
C LEU A 9 -5.92 -14.17 0.49
N PRO A 10 -6.98 -13.43 0.10
CA PRO A 10 -8.34 -13.94 0.20
C PRO A 10 -8.46 -15.25 -0.58
N GLU A 11 -9.17 -16.23 -0.03
CA GLU A 11 -9.23 -17.59 -0.57
C GLU A 11 -9.68 -17.59 -2.05
N HIS A 12 -10.75 -16.84 -2.36
CA HIS A 12 -11.32 -16.73 -3.71
C HIS A 12 -10.47 -15.92 -4.71
N ALA A 13 -9.32 -15.37 -4.27
CA ALA A 13 -8.39 -14.65 -5.14
C ALA A 13 -7.15 -15.46 -5.53
N VAL A 14 -6.86 -16.55 -4.80
CA VAL A 14 -5.60 -17.30 -4.93
C VAL A 14 -5.36 -17.77 -6.37
N ASP A 15 -6.38 -18.33 -7.01
CA ASP A 15 -6.30 -18.91 -8.35
C ASP A 15 -6.05 -17.84 -9.41
N ALA A 16 -6.81 -16.76 -9.38
CA ALA A 16 -6.65 -15.65 -10.31
C ALA A 16 -5.30 -14.95 -10.15
N VAL A 17 -4.82 -14.75 -8.91
CA VAL A 17 -3.48 -14.20 -8.67
C VAL A 17 -2.39 -15.14 -9.16
N PHE A 18 -2.53 -16.45 -8.93
CA PHE A 18 -1.56 -17.43 -9.39
C PHE A 18 -1.43 -17.41 -10.91
N GLU A 19 -2.54 -17.33 -11.64
CA GLU A 19 -2.53 -17.21 -13.09
C GLU A 19 -1.90 -15.89 -13.56
N LEU A 20 -2.11 -14.76 -12.86
CA LEU A 20 -1.39 -13.52 -13.17
C LEU A 20 0.13 -13.67 -13.00
N ILE A 21 0.58 -14.30 -11.91
CA ILE A 21 2.01 -14.54 -11.67
C ILE A 21 2.59 -15.40 -12.80
N ARG A 22 1.87 -16.45 -13.22
CA ARG A 22 2.27 -17.34 -14.32
C ARG A 22 2.32 -16.61 -15.66
N LEU A 23 1.26 -15.87 -15.99
CA LEU A 23 1.11 -15.15 -17.25
C LEU A 23 2.25 -14.15 -17.48
N TYR A 24 2.62 -13.41 -16.44
CA TYR A 24 3.66 -12.39 -16.50
C TYR A 24 5.06 -12.90 -16.09
N GLY A 25 5.22 -14.21 -15.89
CA GLY A 25 6.53 -14.80 -15.54
C GLY A 25 7.16 -14.20 -14.27
N VAL A 26 6.34 -13.86 -13.28
CA VAL A 26 6.78 -13.17 -12.06
C VAL A 26 7.43 -14.14 -11.09
N HIS A 27 8.65 -13.83 -10.66
CA HIS A 27 9.29 -14.43 -9.50
C HIS A 27 8.89 -13.63 -8.24
N LEU A 28 7.81 -14.09 -7.58
CA LEU A 28 7.34 -13.49 -6.34
C LEU A 28 8.20 -13.91 -5.14
N LYS A 29 8.66 -12.93 -4.36
CA LYS A 29 9.31 -13.12 -3.06
C LYS A 29 8.54 -12.42 -1.96
N ILE A 30 8.16 -13.17 -0.94
CA ILE A 30 7.55 -12.62 0.26
C ILE A 30 8.69 -12.31 1.23
N VAL A 31 8.78 -11.07 1.68
CA VAL A 31 9.92 -10.56 2.46
C VAL A 31 9.46 -9.99 3.79
N ASN A 32 10.38 -9.87 4.75
CA ASN A 32 10.12 -9.16 5.99
C ASN A 32 9.72 -7.70 5.72
N GLU A 33 9.01 -7.12 6.69
CA GLU A 33 8.51 -5.75 6.60
C GLU A 33 9.62 -4.75 6.25
N ARG A 34 9.32 -3.89 5.28
CA ARG A 34 10.07 -2.67 5.00
C ARG A 34 9.14 -1.48 5.24
N VAL A 35 9.62 -0.51 6.02
CA VAL A 35 8.81 0.67 6.37
C VAL A 35 8.58 1.60 5.17
N THR A 36 9.49 1.62 4.20
CA THR A 36 9.46 2.60 3.10
C THR A 36 8.63 2.18 1.89
N ARG A 37 8.30 0.89 1.77
CA ARG A 37 7.46 0.36 0.67
C ARG A 37 6.85 -0.98 1.05
N HIS A 38 5.63 -1.21 0.54
CA HIS A 38 4.89 -2.47 0.74
C HIS A 38 5.26 -3.54 -0.29
N GLY A 39 5.58 -3.10 -1.49
CA GLY A 39 5.98 -3.96 -2.60
C GLY A 39 7.04 -3.28 -3.48
N ASP A 40 7.64 -4.05 -4.37
CA ASP A 40 8.57 -3.55 -5.37
C ASP A 40 8.68 -4.53 -6.54
N TYR A 41 8.43 -4.05 -7.75
CA TYR A 41 8.80 -4.69 -9.00
C TYR A 41 10.17 -4.23 -9.50
N ARG A 42 11.02 -5.19 -9.90
CA ARG A 42 12.26 -4.93 -10.62
C ARG A 42 12.58 -6.02 -11.63
N ARG A 43 13.35 -5.66 -12.66
CA ARG A 43 14.00 -6.63 -13.55
C ARG A 43 15.40 -6.95 -13.02
N THR A 44 15.76 -8.22 -12.90
CA THR A 44 17.09 -8.65 -12.45
C THR A 44 18.12 -8.50 -13.56
N ALA A 45 19.42 -8.59 -13.22
CA ALA A 45 20.51 -8.59 -14.19
C ALA A 45 20.36 -9.73 -15.21
N ASP A 46 19.90 -10.90 -14.75
CA ASP A 46 19.64 -12.09 -15.58
C ASP A 46 18.34 -11.98 -16.41
N GLY A 47 17.65 -10.84 -16.35
CA GLY A 47 16.46 -10.56 -17.16
C GLY A 47 15.13 -10.98 -16.55
N TYR A 48 15.12 -11.68 -15.41
CA TYR A 48 13.89 -12.14 -14.74
C TYR A 48 13.09 -10.98 -14.12
N HIS A 49 11.77 -11.15 -14.07
CA HIS A 49 10.87 -10.22 -13.39
C HIS A 49 10.70 -10.63 -11.93
N GLN A 50 11.21 -9.83 -11.00
CA GLN A 50 11.07 -10.08 -9.57
C GLN A 50 10.07 -9.11 -8.96
N ILE A 51 9.12 -9.63 -8.18
CA ILE A 51 8.24 -8.83 -7.33
C ILE A 51 8.49 -9.21 -5.88
N THR A 52 8.66 -8.21 -5.02
CA THR A 52 8.72 -8.41 -3.56
C THR A 52 7.47 -7.83 -2.90
N VAL A 53 6.92 -8.49 -1.88
CA VAL A 53 5.80 -7.97 -1.08
C VAL A 53 6.08 -8.26 0.41
N ASN A 54 5.79 -7.29 1.27
CA ASN A 54 5.98 -7.44 2.71
C ASN A 54 5.00 -8.48 3.30
N SER A 55 5.50 -9.35 4.18
CA SER A 55 4.75 -10.48 4.75
C SER A 55 3.72 -10.07 5.82
N ASN A 56 3.85 -8.88 6.40
CA ASN A 56 3.02 -8.40 7.50
C ASN A 56 1.72 -7.73 7.04
N LEU A 57 1.51 -7.56 5.73
CA LEU A 57 0.28 -7.00 5.20
C LEU A 57 -0.89 -7.94 5.43
N ASN A 58 -2.05 -7.40 5.81
CA ASN A 58 -3.28 -8.18 5.74
C ASN A 58 -3.60 -8.62 4.31
N LYS A 59 -4.45 -9.64 4.17
CA LYS A 59 -4.75 -10.31 2.90
C LYS A 59 -5.21 -9.36 1.79
N TYR A 60 -5.97 -8.32 2.14
CA TYR A 60 -6.49 -7.35 1.18
C TYR A 60 -5.41 -6.38 0.71
N ARG A 61 -4.59 -5.88 1.64
CA ARG A 61 -3.42 -5.04 1.31
C ARG A 61 -2.42 -5.82 0.46
N PHE A 62 -2.11 -7.05 0.84
CA PHE A 62 -1.20 -7.92 0.09
C PHE A 62 -1.68 -8.12 -1.35
N LEU A 63 -2.96 -8.47 -1.55
CA LEU A 63 -3.57 -8.61 -2.88
C LEU A 63 -3.40 -7.33 -3.71
N MET A 64 -3.79 -6.19 -3.15
CA MET A 64 -3.69 -4.90 -3.86
C MET A 64 -2.23 -4.55 -4.20
N THR A 65 -1.30 -4.74 -3.27
CA THR A 65 0.14 -4.48 -3.48
C THR A 65 0.71 -5.40 -4.55
N LEU A 66 0.38 -6.69 -4.52
CA LEU A 66 0.87 -7.61 -5.54
C LEU A 66 0.36 -7.25 -6.94
N VAL A 67 -0.93 -6.96 -7.07
CA VAL A 67 -1.51 -6.58 -8.38
C VAL A 67 -0.98 -5.21 -8.83
N HIS A 68 -0.66 -4.29 -7.91
CA HIS A 68 0.02 -3.03 -8.21
C HIS A 68 1.38 -3.26 -8.88
N GLU A 69 2.20 -4.13 -8.30
CA GLU A 69 3.52 -4.44 -8.85
C GLU A 69 3.42 -5.20 -10.17
N ILE A 70 2.46 -6.11 -10.32
CA ILE A 70 2.17 -6.78 -11.60
C ILE A 70 1.71 -5.76 -12.65
N ALA A 71 0.95 -4.73 -12.27
CA ALA A 71 0.51 -3.69 -13.19
C ALA A 71 1.68 -2.85 -13.75
N HIS A 72 2.76 -2.64 -12.98
CA HIS A 72 3.99 -2.04 -13.53
C HIS A 72 4.56 -2.89 -14.64
N LEU A 73 4.76 -4.19 -14.39
CA LEU A 73 5.27 -5.12 -15.38
C LEU A 73 4.38 -5.17 -16.63
N ALA A 74 3.08 -5.43 -16.44
CA ALA A 74 2.11 -5.53 -17.52
C ALA A 74 2.03 -4.25 -18.37
N ALA A 75 2.13 -3.07 -17.73
CA ALA A 75 2.15 -1.80 -18.45
C ALA A 75 3.46 -1.64 -19.26
N PHE A 76 4.61 -2.02 -18.70
CA PHE A 76 5.88 -1.96 -19.43
C PHE A 76 5.93 -2.91 -20.63
N GLU A 77 5.37 -4.11 -20.50
CA GLU A 77 5.27 -5.05 -21.63
C GLU A 77 4.37 -4.52 -22.75
N LYS A 78 3.27 -3.88 -22.38
CA LYS A 78 2.27 -3.39 -23.34
C LYS A 78 2.65 -2.08 -24.02
N PHE A 79 3.19 -1.12 -23.26
CA PHE A 79 3.39 0.26 -23.70
C PHE A 79 4.87 0.66 -23.80
N GLY A 80 5.79 -0.23 -23.41
CA GLY A 80 7.22 0.04 -23.34
C GLY A 80 7.65 0.71 -22.03
N ARG A 81 8.98 0.79 -21.84
CA ARG A 81 9.59 1.22 -20.57
C ARG A 81 9.67 2.74 -20.37
N ASN A 82 9.31 3.52 -21.39
CA ASN A 82 9.38 4.99 -21.35
C ASN A 82 8.13 5.64 -20.74
N ILE A 83 7.11 4.85 -20.37
CA ILE A 83 5.91 5.36 -19.70
C ILE A 83 6.26 5.92 -18.33
N LYS A 84 5.49 6.92 -17.89
CA LYS A 84 5.65 7.48 -16.54
C LYS A 84 5.25 6.45 -15.48
N PRO A 85 6.00 6.30 -14.39
CA PRO A 85 5.56 5.54 -13.24
C PRO A 85 4.21 6.06 -12.77
N HIS A 86 3.24 5.16 -12.62
CA HIS A 86 1.87 5.49 -12.22
C HIS A 86 1.16 6.51 -13.14
N GLY A 87 1.61 6.62 -14.40
CA GLY A 87 0.95 7.37 -15.47
C GLY A 87 -0.34 6.71 -15.96
N ASP A 88 -0.95 7.26 -17.00
CA ASP A 88 -2.27 6.82 -17.46
C ASP A 88 -2.26 5.37 -17.98
N GLU A 89 -1.18 4.94 -18.62
CA GLU A 89 -0.97 3.56 -19.06
C GLU A 89 -0.95 2.58 -17.89
N TRP A 90 -0.23 2.93 -16.82
CA TRP A 90 -0.18 2.13 -15.60
C TRP A 90 -1.54 2.12 -14.90
N LYS A 91 -2.20 3.27 -14.75
CA LYS A 91 -3.50 3.38 -14.09
C LYS A 91 -4.56 2.54 -14.80
N LEU A 92 -4.62 2.62 -16.12
CA LEU A 92 -5.54 1.84 -16.94
C LEU A 92 -5.26 0.34 -16.80
N THR A 93 -3.99 -0.05 -16.77
CA THR A 93 -3.58 -1.44 -16.59
C THR A 93 -3.96 -1.94 -15.20
N PHE A 94 -3.66 -1.18 -14.15
CA PHE A 94 -3.97 -1.54 -12.78
C PHE A 94 -5.47 -1.66 -12.53
N GLN A 95 -6.27 -0.72 -13.07
CA GLN A 95 -7.73 -0.81 -13.06
C GLN A 95 -8.21 -2.13 -13.66
N LYS A 96 -7.77 -2.45 -14.89
CA LYS A 96 -8.19 -3.67 -15.60
C LYS A 96 -7.81 -4.94 -14.86
N LEU A 97 -6.59 -5.02 -14.33
CA LEU A 97 -6.15 -6.17 -13.56
C LEU A 97 -6.94 -6.33 -12.25
N MET A 98 -7.42 -5.25 -11.65
CA MET A 98 -8.17 -5.29 -10.40
C MET A 98 -9.65 -5.62 -10.55
N VAL A 99 -10.27 -5.40 -11.73
CA VAL A 99 -11.71 -5.65 -11.96
C VAL A 99 -12.16 -7.03 -11.47
N PRO A 100 -11.50 -8.16 -11.80
CA PRO A 100 -11.94 -9.48 -11.37
C PRO A 100 -11.91 -9.70 -9.85
N PHE A 101 -11.14 -8.89 -9.13
CA PHE A 101 -10.97 -9.00 -7.69
C PHE A 101 -11.97 -8.16 -6.89
N ILE A 102 -12.56 -7.10 -7.45
CA ILE A 102 -13.46 -6.20 -6.72
C ILE A 102 -14.88 -6.79 -6.68
N ARG A 103 -15.05 -7.82 -5.84
CA ARG A 103 -16.32 -8.53 -5.62
C ARG A 103 -16.45 -9.06 -4.19
N PRO A 104 -17.69 -9.33 -3.70
CA PRO A 104 -17.96 -9.70 -2.31
C PRO A 104 -17.23 -10.97 -1.83
N GLU A 105 -16.94 -11.91 -2.73
CA GLU A 105 -16.22 -13.14 -2.40
C GLU A 105 -14.74 -12.89 -2.08
N ILE A 106 -14.18 -11.77 -2.52
CA ILE A 106 -12.75 -11.44 -2.36
C ILE A 106 -12.55 -10.31 -1.37
N PHE A 107 -13.38 -9.26 -1.41
CA PHE A 107 -13.30 -8.15 -0.46
C PHE A 107 -14.59 -8.04 0.36
N PRO A 108 -14.49 -7.78 1.67
CA PRO A 108 -15.62 -7.45 2.52
C PRO A 108 -16.46 -6.31 1.93
N ASN A 109 -17.78 -6.40 2.05
CA ASN A 109 -18.72 -5.43 1.46
C ASN A 109 -18.39 -3.97 1.82
N GLN A 110 -17.91 -3.72 3.05
CA GLN A 110 -17.51 -2.39 3.51
C GLN A 110 -16.34 -1.77 2.72
N LEU A 111 -15.51 -2.59 2.06
CA LEU A 111 -14.39 -2.11 1.24
C LEU A 111 -14.81 -1.85 -0.21
N LEU A 112 -15.85 -2.50 -0.74
CA LEU A 112 -16.18 -2.45 -2.17
C LEU A 112 -16.43 -1.03 -2.68
N GLY A 113 -17.21 -0.23 -1.94
CA GLY A 113 -17.45 1.17 -2.29
C GLY A 113 -16.19 2.04 -2.23
N LEU A 114 -15.27 1.76 -1.29
CA LEU A 114 -13.99 2.47 -1.19
C LEU A 114 -13.07 2.10 -2.35
N LEU A 115 -12.98 0.81 -2.69
CA LEU A 115 -12.21 0.30 -3.81
C LEU A 115 -12.72 0.87 -5.14
N ALA A 116 -14.03 0.84 -5.39
CA ALA A 116 -14.62 1.41 -6.60
C ALA A 116 -14.27 2.90 -6.75
N ARG A 117 -14.32 3.67 -5.65
CA ARG A 117 -13.91 5.08 -5.68
C ARG A 117 -12.41 5.25 -5.92
N HIS A 118 -11.56 4.45 -5.27
CA HIS A 118 -10.11 4.47 -5.42
C HIS A 118 -9.69 4.21 -6.86
N PHE A 119 -10.25 3.16 -7.46
CA PHE A 119 -9.92 2.72 -8.81
C PHE A 119 -10.49 3.61 -9.91
N ARG A 120 -11.31 4.64 -9.64
CA ARG A 120 -11.60 5.67 -10.66
C ARG A 120 -10.34 6.43 -11.08
N ASN A 121 -9.38 6.61 -10.17
CA ASN A 121 -8.07 7.21 -10.45
C ASN A 121 -7.06 6.68 -9.44
N PRO A 122 -6.55 5.45 -9.65
CA PRO A 122 -5.74 4.76 -8.66
C PRO A 122 -4.46 5.53 -8.37
N LYS A 123 -4.01 5.45 -7.12
CA LYS A 123 -2.83 6.15 -6.63
C LYS A 123 -1.61 5.24 -6.61
N ALA A 124 -0.44 5.84 -6.52
CA ALA A 124 0.83 5.12 -6.39
C ALA A 124 0.93 4.26 -5.13
N SER A 125 0.09 4.52 -4.12
CA SER A 125 -0.07 3.66 -2.94
C SER A 125 -1.49 3.81 -2.37
N SER A 126 -2.05 2.71 -1.87
CA SER A 126 -3.33 2.73 -1.13
C SER A 126 -3.28 3.60 0.12
N ASP A 127 -2.10 3.86 0.69
CA ASP A 127 -1.95 4.72 1.89
C ASP A 127 -2.12 6.21 1.62
N THR A 128 -2.10 6.60 0.35
CA THR A 128 -2.42 7.98 -0.05
C THR A 128 -3.93 8.23 -0.14
N ASP A 129 -4.74 7.17 -0.14
CA ASP A 129 -6.19 7.23 0.00
C ASP A 129 -6.55 7.02 1.47
N ALA A 130 -6.79 8.14 2.18
CA ALA A 130 -6.94 8.12 3.62
C ALA A 130 -8.11 7.23 4.08
N SER A 131 -9.24 7.27 3.37
CA SER A 131 -10.42 6.46 3.70
C SER A 131 -10.19 4.98 3.44
N LEU A 132 -9.62 4.63 2.29
CA LEU A 132 -9.34 3.23 1.97
C LEU A 132 -8.27 2.64 2.89
N SER A 133 -7.20 3.40 3.18
CA SER A 133 -6.14 2.94 4.07
C SER A 133 -6.65 2.71 5.50
N LEU A 134 -7.48 3.62 6.04
CA LEU A 134 -8.10 3.43 7.35
C LEU A 134 -8.98 2.18 7.39
N ALA A 135 -9.80 1.96 6.36
CA ALA A 135 -10.68 0.79 6.30
C ALA A 135 -9.90 -0.53 6.13
N LEU A 136 -8.82 -0.52 5.34
CA LEU A 136 -7.94 -1.68 5.18
C LEU A 136 -7.19 -2.03 6.48
N LYS A 137 -6.87 -1.04 7.33
CA LYS A 137 -6.21 -1.29 8.62
C LYS A 137 -7.06 -2.14 9.56
N GLN A 138 -8.39 -2.08 9.47
CA GLN A 138 -9.28 -2.87 10.33
C GLN A 138 -9.07 -4.39 10.21
N PHE A 139 -8.34 -4.83 9.19
CA PHE A 139 -8.01 -6.22 8.92
C PHE A 139 -6.56 -6.61 9.26
N ASP A 140 -5.77 -5.68 9.81
CA ASP A 140 -4.44 -6.00 10.31
C ASP A 140 -4.55 -6.91 11.54
N ALA A 141 -3.66 -7.91 11.61
CA ALA A 141 -3.70 -8.92 12.67
C ALA A 141 -3.36 -8.33 14.05
N GLU A 142 -2.49 -7.32 14.07
CA GLU A 142 -2.08 -6.62 15.28
C GLU A 142 -2.82 -5.29 15.39
N LYS A 143 -3.55 -5.10 16.49
CA LYS A 143 -4.01 -3.77 16.88
C LYS A 143 -2.81 -3.06 17.52
N THR A 144 -2.32 -2.02 16.85
CA THR A 144 -1.28 -1.18 17.43
C THR A 144 -1.90 -0.22 18.44
N ASP A 145 -1.28 -0.03 19.60
CA ASP A 145 -1.60 1.07 20.55
C ASP A 145 -1.17 2.45 20.00
N LYS A 146 -0.80 2.51 18.72
CA LYS A 146 -0.38 3.73 18.04
C LYS A 146 -1.62 4.51 17.63
N ASN A 147 -1.58 5.80 17.87
CA ASN A 147 -2.60 6.73 17.43
C ASN A 147 -2.31 7.14 15.99
N TYR A 148 -3.32 7.56 15.26
CA TYR A 148 -3.10 8.32 14.04
C TYR A 148 -2.83 9.78 14.37
N ILE A 149 -1.99 10.43 13.56
CA ILE A 149 -1.69 11.84 13.80
C ILE A 149 -2.94 12.73 13.73
N PHE A 150 -3.97 12.36 12.97
CA PHE A 150 -5.23 13.12 12.96
C PHE A 150 -5.99 13.04 14.29
N GLU A 151 -5.79 11.97 15.08
CA GLU A 151 -6.50 11.70 16.34
C GLU A 151 -5.88 12.46 17.53
N ILE A 152 -4.57 12.74 17.50
CA ILE A 152 -3.90 13.39 18.62
C ILE A 152 -4.16 14.91 18.66
N PRO A 153 -4.17 15.56 19.83
CA PRO A 153 -4.40 17.01 19.94
C PRO A 153 -3.34 17.88 19.23
N TYR A 154 -3.72 19.11 18.88
CA TYR A 154 -2.76 20.12 18.41
C TYR A 154 -1.73 20.43 19.51
N GLY A 155 -0.46 20.60 19.13
CA GLY A 155 0.62 20.89 20.08
C GLY A 155 1.16 19.67 20.82
N SER A 156 0.51 18.50 20.72
CA SER A 156 1.00 17.26 21.32
C SER A 156 2.35 16.84 20.75
N THR A 157 3.16 16.24 21.62
CA THR A 157 4.44 15.63 21.26
C THR A 157 4.23 14.14 20.98
N PHE A 158 4.85 13.62 19.93
CA PHE A 158 4.70 12.22 19.54
C PHE A 158 6.01 11.64 18.99
N ARG A 159 6.16 10.32 19.10
CA ARG A 159 7.28 9.55 18.55
C ARG A 159 6.84 8.76 17.31
N ILE A 160 7.74 8.65 16.34
CA ILE A 160 7.54 7.81 15.14
C ILE A 160 8.41 6.56 15.18
N TYR A 161 8.20 5.63 14.25
CA TYR A 161 8.84 4.31 14.19
C TYR A 161 10.39 4.31 14.32
N ASN A 162 11.08 5.39 13.96
CA ASN A 162 12.55 5.49 14.05
C ASN A 162 13.05 6.20 15.32
N GLY A 163 12.18 6.40 16.31
CA GLY A 163 12.52 7.03 17.58
C GLY A 163 12.53 8.55 17.57
N LYS A 164 12.45 9.20 16.40
CA LYS A 164 12.38 10.67 16.32
C LYS A 164 11.09 11.20 16.93
N ILE A 165 11.21 12.36 17.57
CA ILE A 165 10.13 13.03 18.29
C ILE A 165 9.73 14.30 17.57
N PHE A 166 8.42 14.51 17.45
CA PHE A 166 7.82 15.64 16.75
C PHE A 166 6.74 16.30 17.60
N ARG A 167 6.50 17.58 17.37
CA ARG A 167 5.34 18.31 17.88
C ARG A 167 4.32 18.53 16.77
N LYS A 168 3.06 18.14 16.98
CA LYS A 168 1.97 18.35 16.01
C LYS A 168 1.65 19.84 15.90
N GLY A 169 1.64 20.34 14.67
CA GLY A 169 1.25 21.69 14.30
C GLY A 169 -0.07 21.71 13.52
N ALA A 170 -0.21 22.74 12.67
CA ALA A 170 -1.45 22.99 11.95
C ALA A 170 -1.72 21.93 10.87
N GLN A 171 -3.00 21.64 10.64
CA GLN A 171 -3.42 20.94 9.44
C GLN A 171 -3.34 21.92 8.25
N ARG A 172 -2.60 21.54 7.20
CA ARG A 172 -2.63 22.19 5.89
C ARG A 172 -3.74 21.56 5.04
N ILE A 173 -3.66 21.60 3.71
CA ILE A 173 -4.73 21.09 2.83
C ILE A 173 -5.10 19.63 3.15
N LYS A 174 -4.11 18.73 3.20
CA LYS A 174 -4.32 17.29 3.47
C LYS A 174 -3.30 16.67 4.41
N ARG A 175 -2.38 17.47 4.96
CA ARG A 175 -1.24 16.98 5.77
C ARG A 175 -1.08 17.83 7.01
N PHE A 176 -0.50 17.26 8.05
CA PHE A 176 -0.19 17.97 9.28
C PHE A 176 1.26 18.46 9.21
N GLU A 177 1.50 19.74 9.48
CA GLU A 177 2.84 20.21 9.77
C GLU A 177 3.25 19.73 11.15
N CYS A 178 4.46 19.21 11.28
CA CYS A 178 5.03 18.79 12.54
C CYS A 178 6.49 19.21 12.61
N VAL A 179 6.91 19.68 13.78
CA VAL A 179 8.27 20.15 14.02
C VAL A 179 9.06 19.03 14.68
N GLU A 180 10.19 18.61 14.10
CA GLU A 180 11.10 17.69 14.77
C GLU A 180 11.74 18.39 15.98
N VAL A 181 11.57 17.81 17.17
CA VAL A 181 11.96 18.46 18.43
C VAL A 181 13.47 18.70 18.50
N SER A 182 14.28 17.78 17.98
CA SER A 182 15.75 17.88 18.05
C SER A 182 16.35 18.90 17.08
N SER A 183 15.72 19.14 15.94
CA SER A 183 16.31 19.95 14.85
C SER A 183 15.54 21.23 14.56
N GLY A 184 14.30 21.37 15.05
CA GLY A 184 13.40 22.47 14.71
C GLY A 184 12.87 22.42 13.27
N LYS A 185 13.23 21.41 12.47
CA LYS A 185 12.80 21.31 11.07
C LYS A 185 11.32 20.93 10.98
N ILE A 186 10.63 21.50 9.98
CA ILE A 186 9.22 21.24 9.70
C ILE A 186 9.09 20.09 8.70
N TYR A 187 8.18 19.16 8.99
CA TYR A 187 7.84 18.01 8.16
C TYR A 187 6.33 17.93 7.94
N LEU A 188 5.90 17.37 6.81
CA LEU A 188 4.49 17.17 6.48
C LEU A 188 4.09 15.71 6.63
N PHE A 189 3.24 15.44 7.61
CA PHE A 189 2.73 14.12 7.93
C PHE A 189 1.41 13.81 7.20
N ASN A 190 1.30 12.59 6.67
CA ASN A 190 0.01 12.05 6.21
C ASN A 190 -0.93 11.93 7.42
N PRO A 191 -2.22 12.29 7.31
CA PRO A 191 -3.20 12.13 8.39
C PRO A 191 -3.20 10.74 9.03
N ASN A 192 -2.98 9.70 8.22
CA ASN A 192 -2.95 8.31 8.67
C ASN A 192 -1.55 7.86 9.12
N ALA A 193 -0.62 8.79 9.37
CA ALA A 193 0.67 8.42 9.95
C ALA A 193 0.45 7.93 11.39
N GLU A 194 0.93 6.72 11.68
CA GLU A 194 0.92 6.16 13.02
C GLU A 194 2.01 6.79 13.88
N VAL A 195 1.62 7.16 15.10
CA VAL A 195 2.44 7.86 16.07
C VAL A 195 2.17 7.34 17.47
N GLU A 196 3.20 7.33 18.30
CA GLU A 196 3.09 7.09 19.75
C GLU A 196 2.93 8.46 20.42
N LEU A 197 1.76 8.73 21.01
CA LEU A 197 1.53 9.95 21.76
C LEU A 197 2.39 9.92 23.03
N LEU A 198 3.18 10.98 23.24
CA LEU A 198 4.00 11.12 24.45
C LEU A 198 3.26 11.96 25.49
N PRO A 199 3.47 11.69 26.79
CA PRO A 199 2.94 12.51 27.89
C PRO A 199 3.38 13.97 27.84
#